data_AF-A0A7C2YV44-F1
#
_entry.id   AF-A0A7C2YV44-F1
#
_cell.length_a   1.000
_cell.length_b   1.000
_cell.length_c   1.000
_cell.angle_alpha   90.00
_cell.angle_beta   90.00
_cell.angle_gamma   90.00
#
_symmetry.space_group_name_H-M   'P 1'
#
loop_
_entity.id
_entity.type
_entity.pdbx_description
1 polymer ?
#
loop_
_entity_poly.entity_id
_entity_poly.type
_entity_poly.pdbx_seq_one_letter_code
_entity_poly.pdbx_strand_id
1 'polypeptide(L)'
;MSSQAAAALSTTNAASLFKVKNSININFASVKLNYGDYVAMFLTPPVYDLQATVMPYNLSETYDLHLISNYTQLNSAGSSLVVMIPSGPGTYNLSVTFISKAPFVLQYGIVTQNYTAYPHLAGKPVVLATGVWFLPIVTESYQSNYTAYTFTSSVTELSDAKPVPSAFSFKFPSVVSLTIFLVISALLIYVDAFVVSDTYWKEKSQEASRKRWIGVILLVAFTLLIIYWSMGLLGVKFT
;
A
#
# COMPACT_ATOMS: atom_id res chain seq x y z
N MET A 1 25.02 -18.70 42.02
CA MET A 1 24.71 -20.09 41.63
C MET A 1 23.44 -20.48 42.38
N SER A 2 22.26 -20.13 41.86
CA SER A 2 21.46 -20.88 40.88
C SER A 2 20.74 -22.11 41.47
N SER A 3 19.43 -22.01 41.70
CA SER A 3 18.47 -22.90 41.04
C SER A 3 17.05 -22.39 41.23
N GLN A 4 16.38 -22.17 40.09
CA GLN A 4 14.95 -21.92 39.95
C GLN A 4 14.14 -23.09 40.52
N ALA A 5 13.12 -22.80 41.32
CA ALA A 5 12.00 -23.72 41.54
C ALA A 5 10.87 -23.26 40.62
N ALA A 6 10.62 -24.05 39.59
CA ALA A 6 9.55 -23.84 38.62
C ALA A 6 8.19 -23.90 39.34
N ALA A 7 7.48 -22.78 39.37
CA ALA A 7 6.05 -22.77 39.66
C ALA A 7 5.34 -23.40 38.45
N ALA A 8 4.81 -24.60 38.64
CA ALA A 8 3.88 -25.22 37.71
C ALA A 8 2.63 -24.34 37.60
N LEU A 9 2.55 -23.55 36.53
CA LEU A 9 1.33 -22.84 36.17
C LEU A 9 0.34 -23.89 35.66
N SER A 10 -0.59 -24.30 36.51
CA SER A 10 -1.69 -25.17 36.14
C SER A 10 -2.44 -24.54 34.96
N THR A 11 -2.41 -25.21 33.81
CA THR A 11 -3.27 -24.94 32.66
C THR A 11 -4.71 -25.27 33.05
N THR A 12 -5.34 -24.35 33.77
CA THR A 12 -6.79 -24.28 33.80
C THR A 12 -7.20 -23.78 32.42
N ASN A 13 -7.46 -24.74 31.52
CA ASN A 13 -8.35 -24.53 30.39
C ASN A 13 -9.59 -23.87 30.97
N ALA A 14 -9.76 -22.57 30.69
CA ALA A 14 -11.01 -21.88 30.88
C ALA A 14 -12.00 -22.53 29.91
N ALA A 15 -12.64 -23.61 30.37
CA ALA A 15 -13.71 -24.27 29.66
C ALA A 15 -14.74 -23.19 29.34
N SER A 16 -14.99 -23.01 28.03
CA SER A 16 -15.92 -22.06 27.45
C SER A 16 -17.18 -21.92 28.31
N LEU A 17 -17.39 -20.72 28.87
CA LEU A 17 -18.52 -20.39 29.73
C LEU A 17 -19.89 -20.41 29.01
N PHE A 18 -19.94 -20.85 27.75
CA PHE A 18 -21.12 -20.88 26.91
C PHE A 18 -21.29 -22.25 26.22
N LYS A 19 -22.44 -22.89 26.44
CA LYS A 19 -22.82 -24.11 25.73
C LYS A 19 -23.34 -23.74 24.34
N VAL A 20 -22.50 -23.88 23.33
CA VAL A 20 -22.86 -23.65 21.92
C VAL A 20 -24.06 -24.53 21.56
N LYS A 21 -25.14 -23.93 21.07
CA LYS A 21 -26.37 -24.65 20.74
C LYS A 21 -26.34 -25.20 19.31
N ASN A 22 -25.74 -24.45 18.38
CA ASN A 22 -25.64 -24.76 16.96
C ASN A 22 -24.31 -24.21 16.39
N SER A 23 -23.86 -24.76 15.26
CA SER A 23 -22.73 -24.25 14.48
C SER A 23 -23.17 -23.91 13.05
N ILE A 24 -22.80 -22.74 12.55
CA ILE A 24 -23.15 -22.25 11.21
C ILE A 24 -21.87 -21.85 10.47
N ASN A 25 -21.74 -22.33 9.23
CA ASN A 25 -20.66 -21.93 8.33
C ASN A 25 -21.18 -20.90 7.32
N ILE A 26 -20.50 -19.76 7.25
CA ILE A 26 -20.75 -18.69 6.28
C ILE A 26 -19.58 -18.71 5.31
N ASN A 27 -19.83 -19.05 4.05
CA ASN A 27 -18.80 -19.05 3.02
C ASN A 27 -19.04 -17.88 2.07
N PHE A 28 -18.08 -16.98 1.98
CA PHE A 28 -18.13 -15.83 1.11
C PHE A 28 -17.17 -15.98 -0.07
N ALA A 29 -17.60 -15.44 -1.22
CA ALA A 29 -16.82 -15.46 -2.45
C ALA A 29 -15.52 -14.64 -2.33
N SER A 30 -14.61 -14.82 -3.30
CA SER A 30 -13.33 -14.13 -3.28
C SER A 30 -13.48 -12.61 -3.43
N VAL A 31 -12.76 -11.85 -2.60
CA VAL A 31 -12.60 -10.40 -2.68
C VAL A 31 -11.28 -10.07 -3.35
N LYS A 32 -11.32 -9.18 -4.35
CA LYS A 32 -10.13 -8.64 -4.99
C LYS A 32 -9.80 -7.27 -4.41
N LEU A 33 -8.55 -7.09 -3.99
CA LEU A 33 -8.02 -5.86 -3.42
C LEU A 33 -6.96 -5.25 -4.35
N ASN A 34 -6.84 -3.94 -4.36
CA ASN A 34 -5.68 -3.23 -4.90
C ASN A 34 -4.57 -3.14 -3.85
N TYR A 35 -3.35 -2.88 -4.31
CA TYR A 35 -2.20 -2.74 -3.42
C TYR A 35 -2.41 -1.64 -2.37
N GLY A 36 -2.19 -1.98 -1.10
CA GLY A 36 -2.32 -1.07 0.04
C GLY A 36 -3.74 -0.91 0.59
N ASP A 37 -4.75 -1.51 -0.05
CA ASP A 37 -6.08 -1.66 0.53
C ASP A 37 -6.16 -2.93 1.39
N TYR A 38 -7.15 -2.98 2.29
CA TYR A 38 -7.29 -4.11 3.21
C TYR A 38 -8.75 -4.49 3.43
N VAL A 39 -9.00 -5.69 3.95
CA VAL A 39 -10.36 -6.11 4.30
C VAL A 39 -10.66 -5.86 5.77
N ALA A 40 -11.91 -5.50 6.04
CA ALA A 40 -12.44 -5.38 7.38
C ALA A 40 -13.77 -6.12 7.50
N MET A 41 -13.95 -6.77 8.65
CA MET A 41 -15.20 -7.38 9.07
C MET A 41 -15.65 -6.72 10.36
N PHE A 42 -16.89 -6.24 10.38
CA PHE A 42 -17.55 -5.71 11.56
C PHE A 42 -18.70 -6.63 11.96
N LEU A 43 -18.76 -6.95 13.25
CA LEU A 43 -19.81 -7.75 13.87
C LEU A 43 -20.50 -6.89 14.93
N THR A 44 -21.77 -6.59 14.72
CA THR A 44 -22.54 -5.70 15.60
C THR A 44 -23.79 -6.41 16.11
N PRO A 45 -24.03 -6.51 17.43
CA PRO A 45 -23.20 -6.04 18.55
C PRO A 45 -21.93 -6.91 18.74
N PRO A 46 -21.01 -6.55 19.66
CA PRO A 46 -19.77 -7.29 19.89
C PRO A 46 -20.01 -8.77 20.23
N VAL A 47 -19.18 -9.65 19.65
CA VAL A 47 -19.27 -11.11 19.78
C VAL A 47 -18.23 -11.64 20.78
N TYR A 48 -18.40 -12.91 21.18
CA TYR A 48 -17.51 -13.58 22.12
C TYR A 48 -16.61 -14.59 21.41
N ASP A 49 -15.48 -14.90 22.04
CA ASP A 49 -14.50 -15.89 21.58
C ASP A 49 -14.11 -15.69 20.11
N LEU A 50 -13.94 -14.43 19.71
CA LEU A 50 -13.53 -14.04 18.36
C LEU A 50 -12.10 -14.51 18.11
N GLN A 51 -11.94 -15.34 17.09
CA GLN A 51 -10.65 -15.79 16.60
C GLN A 51 -10.63 -15.63 15.08
N ALA A 52 -9.45 -15.37 14.53
CA ALA A 52 -9.26 -15.25 13.11
C ALA A 52 -7.95 -15.92 12.74
N THR A 53 -7.96 -16.64 11.64
CA THR A 53 -6.80 -17.30 11.06
C THR A 53 -6.72 -16.94 9.59
N VAL A 54 -5.50 -16.73 9.10
CA VAL A 54 -5.24 -16.45 7.69
C VAL A 54 -4.25 -17.47 7.19
N MET A 55 -4.61 -18.14 6.11
CA MET A 55 -3.75 -19.08 5.40
C MET A 55 -3.42 -18.50 4.03
N PRO A 56 -2.21 -17.98 3.81
CA PRO A 56 -1.78 -17.58 2.47
C PRO A 56 -1.67 -18.83 1.59
N TYR A 57 -2.03 -18.70 0.32
CA TYR A 57 -1.90 -19.78 -0.66
C TYR A 57 -0.43 -20.13 -0.89
N ASN A 58 0.43 -19.11 -0.88
CA ASN A 58 1.88 -19.28 -0.90
C ASN A 58 2.46 -18.96 0.48
N LEU A 59 3.15 -19.92 1.11
CA LEU A 59 3.68 -19.79 2.47
C LEU A 59 4.73 -18.69 2.64
N SER A 60 5.29 -18.17 1.55
CA SER A 60 6.20 -17.01 1.60
C SER A 60 5.49 -15.66 1.71
N GLU A 61 4.18 -15.60 1.49
CA GLU A 61 3.39 -14.38 1.59
C GLU A 61 3.10 -14.03 3.05
N THR A 62 3.36 -12.78 3.42
CA THR A 62 3.08 -12.27 4.77
C THR A 62 1.77 -11.48 4.78
N TYR A 63 1.20 -11.34 5.97
CA TYR A 63 -0.01 -10.59 6.24
C TYR A 63 0.04 -10.05 7.66
N ASP A 64 -0.68 -8.96 7.91
CA ASP A 64 -1.01 -8.49 9.25
C ASP A 64 -2.48 -8.77 9.55
N LEU A 65 -2.75 -9.26 10.76
CA LEU A 65 -4.09 -9.59 11.22
C LEU A 65 -4.34 -8.92 12.57
N HIS A 66 -5.40 -8.11 12.64
CA HIS A 66 -5.80 -7.42 13.86
C HIS A 66 -7.22 -7.82 14.26
N LEU A 67 -7.38 -8.12 15.54
CA LEU A 67 -8.65 -8.45 16.15
C LEU A 67 -8.93 -7.47 17.28
N ILE A 68 -10.07 -6.81 17.21
CA ILE A 68 -10.51 -5.85 18.21
C ILE A 68 -11.89 -6.30 18.69
N SER A 69 -11.98 -6.72 19.95
CA SER A 69 -13.22 -7.24 20.52
C SER A 69 -14.31 -6.18 20.63
N ASN A 70 -13.94 -4.92 20.87
CA ASN A 70 -14.86 -3.79 20.98
C ASN A 70 -14.30 -2.53 20.29
N TYR A 71 -14.79 -2.27 19.09
CA TYR A 71 -14.49 -1.13 18.24
C TYR A 71 -15.70 -0.20 18.17
N THR A 72 -15.52 1.06 18.58
CA THR A 72 -16.62 2.02 18.78
C THR A 72 -16.70 3.11 17.71
N GLN A 73 -15.78 3.13 16.73
CA GLN A 73 -15.75 4.20 15.73
C GLN A 73 -16.76 4.00 14.59
N LEU A 74 -17.17 2.75 14.29
CA LEU A 74 -18.18 2.50 13.26
C LEU A 74 -19.59 2.78 13.77
N ASN A 75 -19.90 2.38 15.01
CA ASN A 75 -21.15 2.70 15.66
C ASN A 75 -20.98 2.91 17.16
N SER A 76 -21.89 3.68 17.75
CA SER A 76 -21.89 3.96 19.19
C SER A 76 -22.23 2.74 20.05
N ALA A 77 -22.80 1.68 19.45
CA ALA A 77 -23.16 0.45 20.16
C ALA A 77 -21.97 -0.50 20.40
N GLY A 78 -20.81 -0.21 19.80
CA GLY A 78 -19.65 -1.10 19.78
C GLY A 78 -19.84 -2.24 18.76
N SER A 79 -18.74 -2.66 18.15
CA SER A 79 -18.70 -3.79 17.22
C SER A 79 -17.40 -4.56 17.39
N SER A 80 -17.39 -5.87 17.18
CA SER A 80 -16.13 -6.58 17.04
C SER A 80 -15.58 -6.38 15.64
N LEU A 81 -14.29 -6.13 15.52
CA LEU A 81 -13.61 -5.80 14.27
C LEU A 81 -12.48 -6.81 14.01
N VAL A 82 -12.49 -7.38 12.81
CA VAL A 82 -11.37 -8.16 12.26
C VAL A 82 -10.84 -7.45 11.04
N VAL A 83 -9.54 -7.15 11.04
CA VAL A 83 -8.86 -6.49 9.93
C VAL A 83 -7.74 -7.39 9.45
N MET A 84 -7.68 -7.61 8.15
CA MET A 84 -6.60 -8.36 7.51
C MET A 84 -5.98 -7.51 6.41
N ILE A 85 -4.67 -7.28 6.54
CA ILE A 85 -3.86 -6.45 5.65
C ILE A 85 -2.86 -7.37 4.96
N PRO A 86 -3.05 -7.65 3.66
CA PRO A 86 -2.03 -8.30 2.84
C PRO A 86 -0.73 -7.47 2.81
N SER A 87 0.44 -8.11 2.80
CA SER A 87 1.74 -7.43 2.63
C SER A 87 2.29 -7.50 1.20
N GLY A 88 1.58 -8.17 0.29
CA GLY A 88 2.04 -8.40 -1.06
C GLY A 88 1.04 -9.18 -1.90
N PRO A 89 1.20 -9.10 -3.23
CA PRO A 89 0.28 -9.72 -4.17
C PRO A 89 0.21 -11.22 -3.93
N GLY A 90 -1.01 -11.73 -3.78
CA GLY A 90 -1.21 -13.05 -3.22
C GLY A 90 -2.68 -13.36 -3.01
N THR A 91 -2.97 -14.62 -2.70
CA THR A 91 -4.31 -15.06 -2.32
C THR A 91 -4.27 -15.62 -0.92
N TYR A 92 -5.15 -15.09 -0.07
CA TYR A 92 -5.17 -15.35 1.36
C TYR A 92 -6.54 -15.85 1.78
N ASN A 93 -6.60 -16.99 2.44
CA ASN A 93 -7.85 -17.52 2.97
C ASN A 93 -8.03 -17.06 4.41
N LEU A 94 -8.97 -16.16 4.62
CA LEU A 94 -9.38 -15.66 5.93
C LEU A 94 -10.48 -16.55 6.49
N SER A 95 -10.27 -17.07 7.69
CA SER A 95 -11.28 -17.78 8.47
C SER A 95 -11.48 -17.08 9.80
N VAL A 96 -12.71 -16.69 10.13
CA VAL A 96 -13.06 -16.02 11.38
C VAL A 96 -14.08 -16.86 12.13
N THR A 97 -13.79 -17.20 13.37
CA THR A 97 -14.71 -17.94 14.24
C THR A 97 -15.13 -17.08 15.42
N PHE A 98 -16.40 -17.16 15.80
CA PHE A 98 -16.93 -16.43 16.95
C PHE A 98 -18.23 -17.06 17.47
N ILE A 99 -18.62 -16.67 18.68
CA ILE A 99 -19.89 -17.06 19.29
C ILE A 99 -20.78 -15.83 19.42
N SER A 100 -21.96 -15.88 18.79
CA SER A 100 -22.97 -14.85 18.97
C SER A 100 -23.93 -15.19 20.10
N LYS A 101 -24.18 -14.25 21.02
CA LYS A 101 -25.18 -14.38 22.10
C LYS A 101 -26.55 -13.80 21.76
N ALA A 102 -26.61 -12.92 20.76
CA ALA A 102 -27.80 -12.18 20.36
C ALA A 102 -27.87 -12.12 18.83
N PRO A 103 -28.97 -11.60 18.24
CA PRO A 103 -28.96 -11.28 16.82
C PRO A 103 -27.83 -10.29 16.50
N PHE A 104 -27.14 -10.51 15.40
CA PHE A 104 -26.04 -9.65 14.96
C PHE A 104 -26.12 -9.34 13.48
N VAL A 105 -25.42 -8.28 13.09
CA VAL A 105 -25.20 -7.87 11.71
C VAL A 105 -23.72 -8.08 11.41
N LEU A 106 -23.45 -8.83 10.35
CA LEU A 106 -22.14 -9.02 9.76
C LEU A 106 -21.99 -8.04 8.61
N GLN A 107 -21.00 -7.17 8.68
CA GLN A 107 -20.57 -6.32 7.57
C GLN A 107 -19.17 -6.71 7.18
N TYR A 108 -18.97 -7.12 5.93
CA TYR A 108 -17.66 -7.49 5.41
C TYR A 108 -17.39 -6.71 4.14
N GLY A 109 -16.19 -6.15 4.03
CA GLY A 109 -15.87 -5.27 2.92
C GLY A 109 -14.42 -4.83 2.87
N ILE A 110 -14.17 -3.85 2.01
CA ILE A 110 -12.85 -3.31 1.72
C ILE A 110 -12.70 -1.96 2.40
N VAL A 111 -11.55 -1.71 3.01
CA VAL A 111 -11.15 -0.37 3.44
C VAL A 111 -10.11 0.16 2.47
N THR A 112 -10.37 1.34 1.93
CA THR A 112 -9.54 1.96 0.89
C THR A 112 -9.46 3.46 1.05
N GLN A 113 -8.38 4.04 0.53
CA GLN A 113 -8.23 5.48 0.34
C GLN A 113 -8.75 5.97 -1.02
N ASN A 114 -9.18 5.06 -1.90
CA ASN A 114 -9.73 5.41 -3.20
C ASN A 114 -10.94 4.53 -3.55
N TYR A 115 -12.11 4.90 -3.02
CA TYR A 115 -13.34 4.14 -3.27
C TYR A 115 -13.75 4.11 -4.75
N THR A 116 -13.31 5.08 -5.56
CA THR A 116 -13.60 5.12 -7.01
C THR A 116 -12.89 4.01 -7.79
N ALA A 117 -11.87 3.36 -7.20
CA ALA A 117 -11.19 2.22 -7.79
C ALA A 117 -12.06 0.94 -7.81
N TYR A 118 -13.17 0.93 -7.07
CA TYR A 118 -14.09 -0.21 -6.98
C TYR A 118 -15.50 0.13 -7.50
N PRO A 119 -15.65 0.57 -8.77
CA PRO A 119 -16.93 1.02 -9.30
C PRO A 119 -17.96 -0.11 -9.43
N HIS A 120 -17.51 -1.37 -9.38
CA HIS A 120 -18.33 -2.56 -9.51
C HIS A 120 -18.94 -3.03 -8.18
N LEU A 121 -18.54 -2.45 -7.04
CA LEU A 121 -19.12 -2.80 -5.74
C LEU A 121 -20.43 -2.05 -5.53
N ALA A 122 -21.47 -2.78 -5.14
CA ALA A 122 -22.82 -2.24 -4.97
C ALA A 122 -23.01 -1.40 -3.69
N GLY A 123 -22.09 -1.52 -2.72
CA GLY A 123 -22.19 -0.84 -1.43
C GLY A 123 -21.85 0.65 -1.49
N LYS A 124 -22.64 1.48 -0.80
CA LYS A 124 -22.30 2.90 -0.60
C LYS A 124 -21.08 3.00 0.33
N PRO A 125 -20.07 3.83 0.00
CA PRO A 125 -18.91 4.00 0.86
C PRO A 125 -19.29 4.67 2.19
N VAL A 126 -18.83 4.08 3.29
CA VAL A 126 -18.97 4.59 4.65
C VAL A 126 -17.65 5.26 5.04
N VAL A 127 -17.70 6.50 5.51
CA VAL A 127 -16.49 7.22 5.94
C VAL A 127 -16.06 6.70 7.31
N LEU A 128 -14.85 6.14 7.41
CA LEU A 128 -14.26 5.71 8.68
C LEU A 128 -13.42 6.84 9.29
N ALA A 129 -12.61 7.50 8.47
CA ALA A 129 -11.76 8.62 8.83
C ALA A 129 -11.56 9.55 7.63
N THR A 130 -10.95 10.72 7.84
CA THR A 130 -10.62 11.65 6.75
C THR A 130 -9.77 10.96 5.70
N GLY A 131 -10.32 10.75 4.49
CA GLY A 131 -9.63 10.08 3.39
C GLY A 131 -9.60 8.55 3.45
N VAL A 132 -10.36 7.92 4.35
CA VAL A 132 -10.45 6.46 4.47
C VAL A 132 -11.92 6.04 4.45
N TRP A 133 -12.26 5.17 3.51
CA TRP A 133 -13.62 4.70 3.28
C TRP A 133 -13.70 3.18 3.45
N PHE A 134 -14.78 2.73 4.07
CA PHE A 134 -15.20 1.34 4.08
C PHE A 134 -16.27 1.11 3.02
N LEU A 135 -16.04 0.14 2.13
CA LEU A 135 -16.99 -0.29 1.11
C LEU A 135 -17.56 -1.64 1.55
N PRO A 136 -18.78 -1.67 2.12
CA PRO A 136 -19.42 -2.92 2.49
C PRO A 136 -19.75 -3.71 1.22
N ILE A 137 -19.23 -4.93 1.12
CA ILE A 137 -19.56 -5.87 0.04
C ILE A 137 -20.72 -6.75 0.47
N VAL A 138 -20.69 -7.19 1.74
CA VAL A 138 -21.73 -8.01 2.36
C VAL A 138 -22.26 -7.29 3.58
N THR A 139 -23.57 -7.30 3.72
CA THR A 139 -24.25 -6.91 4.95
C THR A 139 -25.39 -7.88 5.19
N GLU A 140 -25.23 -8.75 6.18
CA GLU A 140 -26.20 -9.80 6.50
C GLU A 140 -26.57 -9.76 7.97
N SER A 141 -27.84 -10.03 8.26
CA SER A 141 -28.34 -10.11 9.63
C SER A 141 -28.67 -11.54 10.00
N TYR A 142 -28.14 -11.98 11.13
CA TYR A 142 -28.32 -13.31 11.67
C TYR A 142 -29.10 -13.21 12.98
N GLN A 143 -30.18 -13.98 13.08
CA GLN A 143 -31.14 -13.90 14.20
C GLN A 143 -30.91 -14.98 15.27
N SER A 144 -29.95 -15.89 15.07
CA SER A 144 -29.75 -17.04 15.97
C SER A 144 -28.88 -16.68 17.18
N ASN A 145 -29.36 -17.04 18.36
CA ASN A 145 -28.70 -16.80 19.64
C ASN A 145 -27.85 -18.02 20.06
N TYR A 146 -26.77 -17.76 20.79
CA TYR A 146 -25.84 -18.77 21.33
C TYR A 146 -25.35 -19.79 20.29
N THR A 147 -25.01 -19.27 19.11
CA THR A 147 -24.59 -20.04 17.95
C THR A 147 -23.14 -19.72 17.63
N ALA A 148 -22.34 -20.74 17.36
CA ALA A 148 -20.98 -20.59 16.85
C ALA A 148 -21.04 -20.36 15.34
N TYR A 149 -20.28 -19.39 14.87
CA TYR A 149 -20.18 -19.06 13.45
C TYR A 149 -18.74 -19.22 13.00
N THR A 150 -18.58 -19.78 11.80
CA THR A 150 -17.32 -19.82 11.07
C THR A 150 -17.52 -19.09 9.75
N PHE A 151 -16.93 -17.92 9.60
CA PHE A 151 -16.89 -17.18 8.35
C PHE A 151 -15.61 -17.52 7.59
N THR A 152 -15.73 -17.78 6.29
CA THR A 152 -14.60 -18.04 5.41
C THR A 152 -14.68 -17.14 4.17
N SER A 153 -13.55 -16.54 3.79
CA SER A 153 -13.42 -15.69 2.61
C SER A 153 -12.02 -15.84 2.01
N SER A 154 -11.93 -15.72 0.69
CA SER A 154 -10.65 -15.66 -0.01
C SER A 154 -10.36 -14.23 -0.43
N VAL A 155 -9.20 -13.70 -0.06
CA VAL A 155 -8.78 -12.33 -0.32
C VAL A 155 -7.61 -12.36 -1.28
N THR A 156 -7.77 -11.81 -2.48
CA THR A 156 -6.73 -11.74 -3.49
C THR A 156 -6.25 -10.29 -3.62
N GLU A 157 -5.01 -10.02 -3.22
CA GLU A 157 -4.36 -8.74 -3.51
C GLU A 157 -3.83 -8.77 -4.94
N LEU A 158 -4.36 -7.87 -5.77
CA LEU A 158 -3.96 -7.69 -7.16
C LEU A 158 -2.58 -7.04 -7.20
N SER A 159 -1.74 -7.61 -8.05
CA SER A 159 -0.35 -7.20 -8.22
C SER A 159 -0.14 -5.89 -8.97
N ASP A 160 -1.22 -5.17 -9.32
CA ASP A 160 -1.12 -3.87 -9.95
C ASP A 160 -0.47 -2.88 -8.97
N ALA A 161 0.84 -2.76 -9.16
CA ALA A 161 1.76 -1.86 -8.49
C ALA A 161 1.87 -2.04 -6.97
N LYS A 162 2.49 -3.13 -6.51
CA LYS A 162 3.52 -2.92 -5.48
C LYS A 162 4.51 -1.96 -6.16
N PRO A 163 4.69 -0.71 -5.70
CA PRO A 163 5.70 0.15 -6.27
C PRO A 163 7.02 -0.54 -5.95
N VAL A 164 7.50 -1.35 -6.89
CA VAL A 164 8.89 -1.76 -6.91
C VAL A 164 9.62 -0.43 -6.83
N PRO A 165 10.52 -0.22 -5.86
CA PRO A 165 11.36 0.94 -5.88
C PRO A 165 12.18 0.82 -7.15
N SER A 166 11.68 1.41 -8.22
CA SER A 166 12.41 1.54 -9.46
C SER A 166 13.60 2.39 -9.07
N ALA A 167 14.80 1.82 -9.20
CA ALA A 167 16.04 2.58 -9.14
C ALA A 167 16.06 3.73 -10.17
N PHE A 168 15.05 3.79 -11.05
CA PHE A 168 14.80 4.86 -11.99
C PHE A 168 13.32 5.25 -12.00
N SER A 169 12.94 6.16 -11.10
CA SER A 169 11.64 6.85 -11.17
C SER A 169 11.73 7.95 -12.23
N PHE A 170 11.54 7.59 -13.51
CA PHE A 170 11.41 8.59 -14.58
C PHE A 170 10.03 9.24 -14.51
N LYS A 171 9.94 10.39 -13.84
CA LYS A 171 8.81 11.30 -14.03
C LYS A 171 9.09 12.12 -15.29
N PHE A 172 8.41 11.78 -16.38
CA PHE A 172 8.45 12.61 -17.56
C PHE A 172 7.91 14.00 -17.21
N PRO A 173 8.70 15.07 -17.43
CA PRO A 173 8.18 16.43 -17.36
C PRO A 173 7.02 16.59 -18.33
N SER A 174 6.26 17.67 -18.20
CA SER A 174 5.32 18.04 -19.24
C SER A 174 6.04 18.08 -20.60
N VAL A 175 5.39 17.61 -21.67
CA VAL A 175 5.98 17.59 -23.03
C VAL A 175 6.55 18.96 -23.42
N VAL A 176 5.91 20.02 -22.94
CA VAL A 176 6.33 21.41 -23.11
C VAL A 176 7.68 21.67 -22.41
N SER A 177 7.82 21.31 -21.14
CA SER A 177 9.06 21.46 -20.37
C SER A 177 10.23 20.67 -20.98
N LEU A 178 9.97 19.45 -21.46
CA LEU A 178 10.98 18.61 -22.11
C LEU A 178 11.48 19.24 -23.42
N THR A 179 10.54 19.75 -24.23
CA THR A 179 10.87 20.38 -25.52
C THR A 179 11.72 21.63 -25.32
N ILE A 180 11.35 22.48 -24.36
CA ILE A 180 12.10 23.69 -24.01
C ILE A 180 13.52 23.33 -23.53
N PHE A 181 13.65 22.31 -22.68
CA PHE A 181 14.94 21.83 -22.19
C PHE A 181 15.86 21.34 -23.31
N LEU A 182 15.33 20.55 -24.25
CA LEU A 182 16.09 20.04 -25.40
C LEU A 182 16.59 21.16 -26.31
N VAL A 183 15.74 22.15 -26.59
CA VAL A 183 16.12 23.30 -27.43
C VAL A 183 17.23 24.12 -26.79
N ILE A 184 17.12 24.43 -25.50
CA ILE A 184 18.15 25.19 -24.76
C ILE A 184 19.47 24.41 -24.71
N SER A 185 19.40 23.11 -24.43
CA SER A 185 20.58 22.24 -24.36
C SER A 185 21.27 22.12 -25.71
N ALA A 186 20.52 21.97 -26.80
CA ALA A 186 21.07 21.93 -28.16
C ALA A 186 21.79 23.24 -28.54
N LEU A 187 21.22 24.40 -28.18
CA LEU A 187 21.84 25.71 -28.40
C LEU A 187 23.17 25.86 -27.63
N LEU A 188 23.19 25.47 -26.35
CA LEU A 188 24.40 25.56 -25.52
C LEU A 188 25.52 24.64 -26.05
N ILE A 189 25.19 23.40 -26.36
CA ILE A 189 26.14 22.42 -26.93
C ILE A 189 26.67 22.91 -28.29
N TYR A 190 25.83 23.53 -29.11
CA TYR A 190 26.26 24.09 -30.38
C TYR A 190 27.32 25.19 -30.21
N VAL A 191 27.12 26.10 -29.25
CA VAL A 191 28.09 27.17 -28.95
C VAL A 191 29.42 26.56 -28.48
N ASP A 192 29.38 25.57 -27.59
CA ASP A 192 30.59 24.89 -27.13
C ASP A 192 31.33 24.20 -28.27
N ALA A 193 30.61 23.44 -29.11
CA ALA A 193 31.18 22.75 -30.27
C ALA A 193 31.85 23.72 -31.25
N PHE A 194 31.24 24.90 -31.46
CA PHE A 194 31.81 25.95 -32.30
C PHE A 194 33.11 26.51 -31.69
N VAL A 195 33.10 26.84 -30.39
CA VAL A 195 34.28 27.41 -29.71
C VAL A 195 35.44 26.40 -29.63
N VAL A 196 35.14 25.12 -29.38
CA VAL A 196 36.13 24.04 -29.40
C VAL A 196 36.73 23.90 -30.80
N SER A 197 35.90 23.88 -31.83
CA SER A 197 36.35 23.75 -33.22
C SER A 197 37.20 24.95 -33.66
N ASP A 198 36.76 26.18 -33.36
CA ASP A 198 37.52 27.40 -33.68
C ASP A 198 38.86 27.44 -32.96
N THR A 199 38.90 27.03 -31.68
CA THR A 199 40.13 27.00 -30.89
C THR A 199 41.10 25.94 -31.41
N TYR A 200 40.60 24.75 -31.77
CA TYR A 200 41.38 23.67 -32.36
C TYR A 200 42.05 24.10 -33.69
N TRP A 201 41.28 24.70 -34.60
CA TRP A 201 41.82 25.14 -35.88
C TRP A 201 42.81 26.29 -35.72
N LYS A 202 42.55 27.24 -34.82
CA LYS A 202 43.48 28.35 -34.55
C LYS A 202 44.75 27.90 -33.86
N GLU A 203 44.72 26.84 -33.05
CA GLU A 203 45.92 26.24 -32.49
C GLU A 203 46.83 25.71 -33.60
N LYS A 204 46.24 25.00 -34.56
CA LYS A 204 46.96 24.42 -35.69
C LYS A 204 47.54 25.48 -36.65
N SER A 205 46.89 26.64 -36.78
CA SER A 205 47.33 27.70 -37.70
C SER A 205 48.22 28.77 -37.07
N GLN A 206 48.12 29.01 -35.76
CA GLN A 206 48.70 30.20 -35.11
C GLN A 206 49.38 29.93 -33.76
N GLU A 207 49.68 28.67 -33.42
CA GLU A 207 50.24 28.27 -32.09
C GLU A 207 49.44 28.89 -30.93
N ALA A 208 48.14 28.53 -30.86
CA ALA A 208 47.26 29.07 -29.84
C ALA A 208 47.81 28.84 -28.43
N SER A 209 47.84 29.90 -27.63
CA SER A 209 48.32 29.86 -26.25
C SER A 209 47.52 28.86 -25.42
N ARG A 210 48.20 28.05 -24.58
CA ARG A 210 47.58 27.17 -23.55
C ARG A 210 46.52 27.88 -22.69
N LYS A 211 46.62 29.20 -22.53
CA LYS A 211 45.63 30.04 -21.82
C LYS A 211 44.24 30.00 -22.46
N ARG A 212 44.16 29.82 -23.78
CA ARG A 212 42.90 29.78 -24.52
C ARG A 212 42.13 28.49 -24.27
N TRP A 213 42.83 27.35 -24.21
CA TRP A 213 42.24 26.06 -23.85
C TRP A 213 41.65 26.03 -22.44
N ILE A 214 42.29 26.69 -21.48
CA ILE A 214 41.74 26.85 -20.12
C ILE A 214 40.39 27.59 -20.16
N GLY A 215 40.27 28.62 -21.00
CA GLY A 215 39.00 29.32 -21.21
C GLY A 215 37.92 28.43 -21.83
N VAL A 216 38.27 27.57 -22.79
CA VAL A 216 37.34 26.61 -23.40
C VAL A 216 36.86 25.56 -22.39
N ILE A 217 37.77 25.01 -21.57
CA ILE A 217 37.41 24.04 -20.53
C ILE A 217 36.47 24.68 -19.51
N LEU A 218 36.73 25.92 -19.11
CA LEU A 218 35.88 26.65 -18.18
C LEU A 218 34.49 26.94 -18.77
N LEU A 219 34.43 27.28 -20.06
CA LEU A 219 33.17 27.48 -20.78
C LEU A 219 32.32 26.21 -20.75
N VAL A 220 32.90 25.06 -21.13
CA VAL A 220 32.20 23.75 -21.16
C VAL A 220 31.74 23.34 -19.75
N ALA A 221 32.56 23.60 -18.72
CA ALA A 221 32.15 23.34 -17.35
C ALA A 221 30.94 24.21 -16.93
N PHE A 222 30.92 25.47 -17.37
CA PHE A 222 29.83 26.41 -17.06
C PHE A 222 28.54 26.07 -17.82
N THR A 223 28.62 25.65 -19.08
CA THR A 223 27.45 25.19 -19.84
C THR A 223 26.85 23.93 -19.25
N LEU A 224 27.67 22.96 -18.84
CA LEU A 224 27.21 21.77 -18.11
C LEU A 224 26.50 22.15 -16.79
N LEU A 225 27.03 23.13 -16.08
CA LEU A 225 26.39 23.66 -14.88
C LEU A 225 25.02 24.29 -15.22
N ILE A 226 24.93 25.14 -16.24
CA ILE A 226 23.65 25.76 -16.64
C ILE A 226 22.63 24.69 -17.02
N ILE A 227 23.03 23.66 -17.78
CA ILE A 227 22.15 22.54 -18.15
C ILE A 227 21.64 21.88 -16.86
N TYR A 228 22.52 21.52 -15.93
CA TYR A 228 22.14 20.91 -14.66
C TYR A 228 21.15 21.77 -13.85
N TRP A 229 21.38 23.08 -13.74
CA TRP A 229 20.46 23.97 -13.02
C TRP A 229 19.12 24.14 -13.75
N SER A 230 19.13 24.17 -15.08
CA SER A 230 17.90 24.25 -15.89
C SER A 230 17.03 23.00 -15.74
N MET A 231 17.63 21.84 -15.47
CA MET A 231 16.90 20.61 -15.17
C MET A 231 16.06 20.77 -13.90
N GLY A 232 16.66 21.31 -12.83
CA GLY A 232 15.95 21.61 -11.59
C GLY A 232 14.80 22.61 -11.76
N LEU A 233 15.02 23.66 -12.57
CA LEU A 233 14.04 24.72 -12.81
C LEU A 233 12.86 24.25 -13.67
N LEU A 234 13.12 23.42 -14.68
CA LEU A 234 12.09 22.88 -15.59
C LEU A 234 11.42 21.60 -15.06
N GLY A 235 11.73 21.21 -13.82
CA GLY A 235 11.17 20.01 -13.19
C GLY A 235 11.67 18.69 -13.80
N VAL A 236 12.76 18.74 -14.57
CA VAL A 236 13.46 17.56 -15.08
C VAL A 236 14.35 17.05 -13.95
N LYS A 237 13.91 16.02 -13.22
CA LYS A 237 14.70 15.45 -12.12
C LYS A 237 15.19 14.06 -12.48
N PHE A 238 16.48 13.84 -12.29
CA PHE A 238 17.04 12.50 -12.12
C PHE A 238 17.11 12.23 -10.61
N THR A 239 16.36 11.24 -10.15
CA THR A 239 16.53 10.63 -8.82
C THR A 239 17.00 9.22 -9.04
#